data_AF-A0A9C7G7W3-F1
#
_entry.id   AF-A0A9C7G7W3-F1
#
_cell.length_a   1.000
_cell.length_b   1.000
_cell.length_c   1.000
_cell.angle_alpha   90.00
_cell.angle_beta   90.00
_cell.angle_gamma   90.00
#
_symmetry.space_group_name_H-M   'P 1'
#
loop_
_entity.id
_entity.type
_entity.pdbx_description
1 polymer ?
#
loop_
_entity_poly.entity_id
_entity_poly.type
_entity_poly.pdbx_seq_one_letter_code
_entity_poly.pdbx_strand_id
1 'polypeptide(L)'
;MNKLNPFPPWEEHYFWVNILLDHAVFVRDYLSPVEVQLVEEANTFITRFTKVRQQLEQIPKMSQMDSQSLIEFSKISAQISFDYYRFEGKILNLKMYNAVNINITPTYFNGTLSENAEYLRILHYYMQGSDYPPLPLVDLLDLWLEDQLGHAALLRRALDGVELVLLERVSKLSQLFSAHIIKNEAMKGYLRFLPPHFPAQIFFAREVSGTVFAFNQLVEQVIILYKGKEVLNSTTLRFLEHHFPESCYFLTKLSGFVPEMQQQSCSLSSYFVNHNQVS
;
A
#
# COMPACT_ATOMS: atom_id res chain seq x y z
N MET A 1 -14.98 15.57 10.04
CA MET A 1 -13.81 15.03 9.32
C MET A 1 -13.72 15.71 7.97
N ASN A 2 -12.52 16.11 7.55
CA ASN A 2 -12.28 16.61 6.20
C ASN A 2 -12.60 15.48 5.21
N LYS A 3 -13.40 15.75 4.15
CA LYS A 3 -13.76 14.70 3.16
C LYS A 3 -12.54 14.03 2.53
N LEU A 4 -11.40 14.73 2.51
CA LEU A 4 -10.15 14.25 1.91
C LEU A 4 -9.21 13.55 2.92
N ASN A 5 -9.46 13.69 4.23
CA ASN A 5 -8.86 12.88 5.30
C ASN A 5 -9.98 12.09 5.98
N PRO A 6 -10.47 11.02 5.33
CA PRO A 6 -11.69 10.33 5.75
C PRO A 6 -11.49 9.45 6.98
N PHE A 7 -10.25 9.14 7.35
CA PHE A 7 -9.92 8.20 8.41
C PHE A 7 -9.68 8.90 9.75
N PRO A 8 -10.23 8.37 10.87
CA PRO A 8 -9.78 8.75 12.19
C PRO A 8 -8.27 8.52 12.36
N PRO A 9 -7.56 9.33 13.17
CA PRO A 9 -6.11 9.19 13.34
C PRO A 9 -5.66 7.79 13.79
N TRP A 10 -6.45 7.14 14.64
CA TRP A 10 -6.17 5.76 15.06
C TRP A 10 -6.21 4.78 13.89
N GLU A 11 -7.20 4.91 13.00
CA GLU A 11 -7.35 4.02 11.84
C GLU A 11 -6.27 4.27 10.78
N GLU A 12 -5.90 5.54 10.58
CA GLU A 12 -4.76 5.93 9.73
C GLU A 12 -3.45 5.26 10.21
N HIS A 13 -3.15 5.34 11.51
CA HIS A 13 -2.00 4.64 12.07
C HIS A 13 -2.11 3.12 11.95
N TYR A 14 -3.29 2.56 12.21
CA TYR A 14 -3.49 1.12 12.18
C TYR A 14 -3.26 0.56 10.78
N PHE A 15 -3.76 1.26 9.75
CA PHE A 15 -3.49 0.94 8.36
C PHE A 15 -1.98 0.89 8.08
N TRP A 16 -1.28 2.03 8.22
CA TRP A 16 0.13 2.11 7.82
C TRP A 16 1.07 1.22 8.62
N VAL A 17 0.86 1.08 9.94
CA VAL A 17 1.69 0.20 10.77
C VAL A 17 1.57 -1.26 10.34
N ASN A 18 0.37 -1.70 9.94
CA ASN A 18 0.18 -3.07 9.46
C ASN A 18 0.71 -3.25 8.02
N ILE A 19 0.58 -2.24 7.14
CA ILE A 19 1.19 -2.26 5.81
C ILE A 19 2.72 -2.42 5.92
N LEU A 20 3.39 -1.60 6.72
CA LEU A 20 4.85 -1.71 6.89
C LEU A 20 5.28 -3.00 7.63
N LEU A 21 4.43 -3.54 8.49
CA LEU A 21 4.64 -4.87 9.08
C LEU A 21 4.60 -5.97 8.02
N ASP A 22 3.63 -5.93 7.12
CA ASP A 22 3.54 -6.86 5.99
C ASP A 22 4.75 -6.75 5.08
N HIS A 23 5.18 -5.53 4.72
CA HIS A 23 6.41 -5.33 3.94
C HIS A 23 7.62 -5.95 4.62
N ALA A 24 7.78 -5.77 5.94
CA ALA A 24 8.90 -6.36 6.68
C ALA A 24 8.86 -7.90 6.64
N VAL A 25 7.67 -8.48 6.70
CA VAL A 25 7.44 -9.93 6.51
C VAL A 25 7.80 -10.36 5.09
N PHE A 26 7.35 -9.64 4.06
CA PHE A 26 7.63 -10.00 2.67
C PHE A 26 9.11 -9.91 2.34
N VAL A 27 9.79 -8.83 2.75
CA VAL A 27 11.24 -8.70 2.60
C VAL A 27 11.96 -9.90 3.23
N ARG A 28 11.59 -10.28 4.45
CA ARG A 28 12.16 -11.44 5.16
C ARG A 28 11.92 -12.75 4.42
N ASP A 29 10.72 -12.95 3.89
CA ASP A 29 10.33 -14.19 3.18
C ASP A 29 10.97 -14.31 1.79
N TYR A 30 11.28 -13.18 1.13
CA TYR A 30 11.93 -13.17 -0.19
C TYR A 30 13.46 -13.22 -0.13
N LEU A 31 14.07 -12.94 1.01
CA LEU A 31 15.52 -13.03 1.20
C LEU A 31 15.99 -14.48 1.14
N SER A 32 17.07 -14.73 0.41
CA SER A 32 17.73 -16.04 0.42
C SER A 32 18.30 -16.34 1.81
N PRO A 33 18.27 -17.59 2.30
CA PRO A 33 18.85 -17.96 3.59
C PRO A 33 20.34 -17.61 3.75
N VAL A 34 21.06 -17.38 2.65
CA VAL A 34 22.48 -16.95 2.69
C VAL A 34 22.63 -15.49 3.17
N GLU A 35 21.58 -14.67 3.05
CA GLU A 35 21.56 -13.26 3.45
C GLU A 35 21.26 -13.11 4.96
N VAL A 36 21.95 -13.89 5.79
CA VAL A 36 21.67 -14.07 7.23
C VAL A 36 21.48 -12.75 7.96
N GLN A 37 22.37 -11.78 7.73
CA GLN A 37 22.31 -10.47 8.39
C GLN A 37 21.06 -9.66 8.00
N LEU A 38 20.66 -9.69 6.72
CA LEU A 38 19.48 -8.98 6.24
C LEU A 38 18.19 -9.66 6.72
N VAL A 39 18.19 -10.98 6.81
CA VAL A 39 17.07 -11.75 7.39
C VAL A 39 16.88 -11.41 8.87
N GLU A 40 17.96 -11.32 9.64
CA GLU A 40 17.91 -10.90 11.05
C GLU A 40 17.44 -9.45 11.23
N GLU A 41 17.92 -8.55 10.36
CA GLU A 41 17.49 -7.15 10.34
C GLU A 41 15.99 -7.03 10.01
N ALA A 42 15.49 -7.77 9.01
CA ALA A 42 14.07 -7.81 8.68
C ALA A 42 13.21 -8.37 9.84
N ASN A 43 13.65 -9.45 10.51
CA ASN A 43 12.98 -9.99 11.70
C ASN A 43 12.92 -8.98 12.85
N THR A 44 13.95 -8.15 12.99
CA THR A 44 13.95 -7.04 13.96
C THR A 44 12.85 -6.04 13.64
N PHE A 45 12.67 -5.66 12.37
CA PHE A 45 11.58 -4.76 11.96
C PHE A 45 10.20 -5.37 12.16
N ILE A 46 10.02 -6.66 11.84
CA ILE A 46 8.77 -7.39 12.13
C ILE A 46 8.42 -7.29 13.62
N THR A 47 9.42 -7.51 14.49
CA THR A 47 9.26 -7.40 15.95
C THR A 47 8.90 -5.97 16.38
N ARG A 48 9.57 -4.97 15.81
CA ARG A 48 9.34 -3.55 16.14
C ARG A 48 7.93 -3.11 15.73
N PHE A 49 7.50 -3.39 14.50
CA PHE A 49 6.15 -3.03 14.04
C PHE A 49 5.07 -3.81 14.78
N THR A 50 5.29 -5.07 15.12
CA THR A 50 4.37 -5.84 15.97
C THR A 50 4.15 -5.17 17.32
N LYS A 51 5.23 -4.68 17.96
CA LYS A 51 5.14 -3.95 19.24
C LYS A 51 4.43 -2.60 19.08
N VAL A 52 4.72 -1.86 18.01
CA VAL A 52 4.03 -0.59 17.72
C VAL A 52 2.54 -0.81 17.53
N ARG A 53 2.14 -1.82 16.75
CA ARG A 53 0.73 -2.17 16.58
C ARG A 53 0.05 -2.47 17.92
N GLN A 54 0.69 -3.28 18.77
CA GLN A 54 0.17 -3.61 20.10
C GLN A 54 0.02 -2.35 20.99
N GLN A 55 0.95 -1.40 20.90
CA GLN A 55 0.86 -0.12 21.60
C GLN A 55 -0.32 0.72 21.09
N LEU A 56 -0.54 0.78 19.78
CA LEU A 56 -1.69 1.47 19.19
C LEU A 56 -3.02 0.87 19.65
N GLU A 57 -3.09 -0.45 19.75
CA GLU A 57 -4.29 -1.16 20.21
C GLU A 57 -4.65 -0.86 21.68
N GLN A 58 -3.71 -0.34 22.48
CA GLN A 58 -3.99 0.16 23.84
C GLN A 58 -4.56 1.59 23.85
N ILE A 59 -4.50 2.31 22.73
CA ILE A 59 -5.04 3.67 22.60
C ILE A 59 -6.51 3.56 22.16
N PRO A 60 -7.46 4.27 22.81
CA PRO A 60 -8.85 4.28 22.38
C PRO A 60 -9.00 4.71 20.91
N LYS A 61 -9.80 3.98 20.12
CA LYS A 61 -10.03 4.30 18.70
C LYS A 61 -10.61 5.70 18.46
N MET A 62 -11.29 6.26 19.46
CA MET A 62 -11.90 7.59 19.43
C MET A 62 -10.95 8.71 19.88
N SER A 63 -9.70 8.39 20.21
CA SER A 63 -8.69 9.39 20.60
C SER A 63 -8.53 10.44 19.50
N GLN A 64 -8.57 11.70 19.91
CA GLN A 64 -8.34 12.84 19.02
C GLN A 64 -6.85 12.96 18.72
N MET A 65 -6.53 13.51 17.55
CA MET A 65 -5.18 13.61 17.04
C MET A 65 -4.22 14.39 17.96
N ASP A 66 -4.73 15.42 18.64
CA ASP A 66 -4.01 16.26 19.59
C ASP A 66 -3.87 15.61 20.97
N SER A 67 -4.38 14.39 21.17
CA SER A 67 -4.19 13.65 22.40
C SER A 67 -2.73 13.27 22.61
N GLN A 68 -2.25 13.44 23.84
CA GLN A 68 -0.87 13.11 24.21
C GLN A 68 -0.49 11.67 23.83
N SER A 69 -1.42 10.71 23.94
CA SER A 69 -1.16 9.32 23.59
C SER A 69 -0.87 9.13 22.09
N LEU A 70 -1.62 9.79 21.20
CA LEU A 70 -1.39 9.69 19.76
C LEU A 70 -0.18 10.50 19.29
N ILE A 71 0.12 11.63 19.93
CA ILE A 71 1.33 12.40 19.66
C ILE A 71 2.59 11.57 20.01
N GLU A 72 2.64 10.96 21.19
CA GLU A 72 3.78 10.12 21.59
C GLU A 72 3.87 8.85 20.75
N PHE A 73 2.73 8.23 20.43
CA PHE A 73 2.68 7.12 19.49
C PHE A 73 3.27 7.50 18.13
N SER A 74 2.90 8.67 17.60
CA SER A 74 3.38 9.16 16.30
C SER A 74 4.89 9.34 16.29
N LYS A 75 5.49 9.84 17.37
CA LYS A 75 6.96 9.97 17.48
C LYS A 75 7.65 8.61 17.43
N ILE A 76 7.13 7.63 18.16
CA ILE A 76 7.66 6.27 18.18
C ILE A 76 7.53 5.63 16.79
N SER A 77 6.34 5.74 16.18
CA SER A 77 6.09 5.19 14.85
C SER A 77 6.95 5.86 13.79
N ALA A 78 7.16 7.18 13.85
CA ALA A 78 8.00 7.90 12.89
C ALA A 78 9.45 7.42 12.90
N GLN A 79 10.03 7.21 14.09
CA GLN A 79 11.38 6.68 14.18
C GLN A 79 11.49 5.28 13.57
N ILE A 80 10.53 4.40 13.86
CA ILE A 80 10.55 3.01 13.36
C ILE A 80 10.32 2.96 11.85
N SER A 81 9.34 3.72 11.33
CA SER A 81 9.06 3.83 9.91
C SER A 81 10.25 4.40 9.13
N PHE A 82 10.93 5.41 9.68
CA PHE A 82 12.12 6.00 9.05
C PHE A 82 13.31 5.04 9.03
N ASP A 83 13.54 4.30 10.12
CA ASP A 83 14.56 3.25 10.14
C ASP A 83 14.27 2.17 9.10
N TYR A 84 12.99 1.79 8.95
CA TYR A 84 12.56 0.79 7.97
C TYR A 84 12.69 1.31 6.53
N TYR A 85 12.33 2.58 6.28
CA TYR A 85 12.55 3.25 4.99
C TYR A 85 14.02 3.16 4.55
N ARG A 86 14.94 3.38 5.49
CA ARG A 86 16.39 3.27 5.23
C ARG A 86 16.82 1.82 4.98
N PHE A 87 16.21 0.86 5.66
CA PHE A 87 16.48 -0.56 5.45
C PHE A 87 16.04 -1.03 4.06
N GLU A 88 14.83 -0.69 3.64
CA GLU A 88 14.37 -0.99 2.27
C GLU A 88 15.23 -0.29 1.22
N GLY A 89 15.61 0.97 1.46
CA GLY A 89 16.54 1.70 0.59
C GLY A 89 17.92 1.05 0.48
N LYS A 90 18.43 0.47 1.58
CA LYS A 90 19.67 -0.33 1.58
C LYS A 90 19.51 -1.60 0.73
N ILE A 91 18.40 -2.32 0.83
CA ILE A 91 18.15 -3.52 0.02
C ILE A 91 18.03 -3.16 -1.46
N LEU A 92 17.29 -2.09 -1.79
CA LEU A 92 17.19 -1.58 -3.16
C LEU A 92 18.58 -1.27 -3.72
N ASN A 93 19.41 -0.55 -2.96
CA ASN A 93 20.79 -0.26 -3.37
C ASN A 93 21.57 -1.53 -3.68
N LEU A 94 21.60 -2.50 -2.76
CA LEU A 94 22.28 -3.78 -2.97
C LEU A 94 21.72 -4.51 -4.20
N LYS A 95 20.39 -4.50 -4.39
CA LYS A 95 19.74 -5.17 -5.53
C LYS A 95 20.14 -4.55 -6.87
N MET A 96 20.28 -3.24 -6.94
CA MET A 96 20.72 -2.54 -8.16
C MET A 96 22.15 -2.91 -8.58
N TYR A 97 22.99 -3.30 -7.62
CA TYR A 97 24.35 -3.80 -7.88
C TYR A 97 24.45 -5.33 -7.92
N ASN A 98 23.34 -6.05 -7.90
CA ASN A 98 23.30 -7.52 -7.78
C ASN A 98 24.10 -8.06 -6.58
N ALA A 99 24.17 -7.29 -5.50
CA ALA A 99 24.94 -7.58 -4.28
C ALA A 99 24.10 -8.22 -3.16
N VAL A 100 22.86 -8.61 -3.46
CA VAL A 100 21.95 -9.32 -2.54
C VAL A 100 21.13 -10.36 -3.30
N ASN A 101 21.02 -11.56 -2.72
CA ASN A 101 20.17 -12.62 -3.19
C ASN A 101 18.77 -12.52 -2.56
N ILE A 102 17.87 -11.86 -3.29
CA ILE A 102 16.48 -11.66 -2.89
C ILE A 102 15.55 -11.89 -4.09
N ASN A 103 14.47 -12.64 -3.86
CA ASN A 103 13.50 -13.04 -4.87
C ASN A 103 12.37 -12.00 -5.03
N ILE A 104 12.75 -10.73 -5.18
CA ILE A 104 11.86 -9.62 -5.54
C ILE A 104 12.62 -8.60 -6.40
N THR A 105 11.89 -7.85 -7.22
CA THR A 105 12.48 -6.94 -8.23
C THR A 105 12.68 -5.52 -7.69
N PRO A 106 13.63 -4.74 -8.23
CA PRO A 106 13.90 -3.38 -7.73
C PRO A 106 12.68 -2.46 -7.61
N THR A 107 11.78 -2.47 -8.61
CA THR A 107 10.58 -1.60 -8.62
C THR A 107 9.62 -1.88 -7.47
N TYR A 108 9.65 -3.07 -6.86
CA TYR A 108 8.89 -3.34 -5.63
C TYR A 108 9.26 -2.35 -4.53
N PHE A 109 10.57 -2.17 -4.31
CA PHE A 109 11.06 -1.23 -3.30
C PHE A 109 10.73 0.22 -3.65
N ASN A 110 10.59 0.57 -4.93
CA ASN A 110 10.15 1.92 -5.29
C ASN A 110 8.72 2.19 -4.81
N GLY A 111 7.82 1.21 -4.97
CA GLY A 111 6.44 1.28 -4.47
C GLY A 111 6.37 1.35 -2.95
N THR A 112 6.97 0.37 -2.25
CA THR A 112 6.92 0.32 -0.78
C THR A 112 7.62 1.50 -0.11
N LEU A 113 8.71 2.02 -0.70
CA LEU A 113 9.33 3.26 -0.23
C LEU A 113 8.39 4.46 -0.43
N SER A 114 7.64 4.53 -1.53
CA SER A 114 6.69 5.63 -1.78
C SER A 114 5.52 5.58 -0.78
N GLU A 115 5.01 4.39 -0.49
CA GLU A 115 4.03 4.14 0.58
C GLU A 115 4.54 4.58 1.96
N ASN A 116 5.74 4.14 2.34
CA ASN A 116 6.35 4.52 3.61
C ASN A 116 6.65 6.03 3.68
N ALA A 117 7.07 6.65 2.56
CA ALA A 117 7.24 8.10 2.47
C ALA A 117 5.94 8.87 2.71
N GLU A 118 4.80 8.36 2.22
CA GLU A 118 3.49 8.95 2.53
C GLU A 118 3.16 8.83 4.01
N TYR A 119 3.42 7.68 4.65
CA TYR A 119 3.21 7.57 6.08
C TYR A 119 4.13 8.50 6.89
N LEU A 120 5.40 8.63 6.51
CA LEU A 120 6.32 9.59 7.13
C LEU A 120 5.86 11.04 6.96
N ARG A 121 5.29 11.39 5.81
CA ARG A 121 4.67 12.71 5.58
C ARG A 121 3.49 12.93 6.53
N ILE A 122 2.62 11.94 6.71
CA ILE A 122 1.49 12.00 7.67
C ILE A 122 2.00 12.17 9.11
N LEU A 123 2.97 11.35 9.50
CA LEU A 123 3.58 11.35 10.83
C LEU A 123 4.22 12.69 11.18
N HIS A 124 4.78 13.41 10.19
CA HIS A 124 5.30 14.77 10.39
C HIS A 124 4.28 15.69 11.08
N TYR A 125 3.01 15.63 10.67
CA TYR A 125 1.93 16.44 11.24
C TYR A 125 1.39 15.86 12.54
N TYR A 126 1.23 14.53 12.61
CA TYR A 126 0.68 13.87 13.80
C TYR A 126 1.59 13.97 15.03
N MET A 127 2.92 13.99 14.85
CA MET A 127 3.87 14.29 15.94
C MET A 127 3.69 15.67 16.56
N GLN A 128 3.00 16.58 15.87
CA GLN A 128 2.69 17.94 16.32
C GLN A 128 1.24 18.08 16.80
N GLY A 129 0.46 16.99 16.81
CA GLY A 129 -0.97 17.01 17.17
C GLY A 129 -1.85 17.71 16.13
N SER A 130 -1.41 17.76 14.87
CA SER A 130 -2.07 18.50 13.78
C SER A 130 -2.38 17.60 12.59
N ASP A 131 -3.45 17.93 11.85
CA ASP A 131 -3.86 17.12 10.70
C ASP A 131 -2.97 17.39 9.50
N TYR A 132 -2.82 16.41 8.62
CA TYR A 132 -1.99 16.54 7.43
C TYR A 132 -2.78 17.15 6.28
N PRO A 133 -2.16 18.00 5.43
CA PRO A 133 -2.78 18.41 4.17
C PRO A 133 -3.03 17.18 3.29
N PRO A 134 -4.26 16.97 2.79
CA PRO A 134 -4.53 15.89 1.85
C PRO A 134 -3.70 16.07 0.57
N LEU A 135 -3.30 14.95 -0.05
CA LEU A 135 -2.68 14.98 -1.35
C LEU A 135 -3.66 15.57 -2.39
N PRO A 136 -3.20 16.47 -3.28
CA PRO A 136 -3.92 16.81 -4.51
C PRO A 136 -4.27 15.55 -5.30
N LEU A 137 -5.35 15.58 -6.09
CA LEU A 137 -5.81 14.41 -6.85
C LEU A 137 -4.71 13.79 -7.72
N VAL A 138 -3.89 14.60 -8.39
CA VAL A 138 -2.80 14.08 -9.24
C VAL A 138 -1.72 13.36 -8.42
N ASP A 139 -1.37 13.85 -7.24
CA ASP A 139 -0.34 13.26 -6.38
C ASP A 139 -0.87 11.99 -5.68
N LEU A 140 -2.16 11.96 -5.34
CA LEU A 140 -2.84 10.75 -4.89
C LEU A 140 -2.80 9.68 -6.00
N LEU A 141 -3.11 10.08 -7.23
CA LEU A 141 -3.10 9.16 -8.37
C LEU A 141 -1.68 8.68 -8.71
N ASP A 142 -0.65 9.49 -8.54
CA ASP A 142 0.75 9.04 -8.75
C ASP A 142 1.10 7.86 -7.85
N LEU A 143 0.93 8.04 -6.54
CA LEU A 143 1.27 7.03 -5.55
C LEU A 143 0.51 5.73 -5.83
N TRP A 144 -0.82 5.83 -5.94
CA TRP A 144 -1.64 4.64 -5.98
C TRP A 144 -1.75 4.01 -7.38
N LEU A 145 -1.52 4.73 -8.49
CA LEU A 145 -1.44 4.07 -9.79
C LEU A 145 -0.13 3.28 -9.95
N GLU A 146 0.99 3.78 -9.42
CA GLU A 146 2.25 3.03 -9.37
C GLU A 146 2.12 1.78 -8.49
N ASP A 147 1.51 1.90 -7.30
CA ASP A 147 1.14 0.76 -6.45
C ASP A 147 0.33 -0.28 -7.23
N GLN A 148 -0.80 0.11 -7.81
CA GLN A 148 -1.72 -0.82 -8.48
C GLN A 148 -1.08 -1.52 -9.68
N LEU A 149 -0.24 -0.82 -10.45
CA LEU A 149 0.55 -1.42 -11.51
C LEU A 149 1.59 -2.39 -10.95
N GLY A 150 2.27 -2.02 -9.86
CA GLY A 150 3.21 -2.87 -9.12
C GLY A 150 2.56 -4.16 -8.65
N HIS A 151 1.39 -4.07 -8.02
CA HIS A 151 0.58 -5.21 -7.59
C HIS A 151 0.16 -6.11 -8.76
N ALA A 152 -0.28 -5.56 -9.88
CA ALA A 152 -0.59 -6.34 -11.06
C ALA A 152 0.67 -7.08 -11.59
N ALA A 153 1.83 -6.41 -11.60
CA ALA A 153 3.09 -7.03 -12.00
C ALA A 153 3.52 -8.17 -11.04
N LEU A 154 3.36 -7.98 -9.73
CA LEU A 154 3.66 -8.97 -8.70
C LEU A 154 2.73 -10.17 -8.78
N LEU A 155 1.43 -9.96 -8.97
CA LEU A 155 0.46 -11.04 -9.19
C LEU A 155 0.81 -11.85 -10.45
N ARG A 156 1.12 -11.17 -11.56
CA ARG A 156 1.52 -11.84 -12.81
C ARG A 156 2.77 -12.71 -12.61
N ARG A 157 3.74 -12.24 -11.82
CA ARG A 157 4.97 -12.98 -11.50
C ARG A 157 4.72 -14.15 -10.54
N ALA A 158 3.75 -14.01 -9.65
CA ALA A 158 3.39 -15.03 -8.67
C ALA A 158 2.64 -16.22 -9.29
N LEU A 159 1.84 -15.99 -10.34
CA LEU A 159 1.14 -17.06 -11.05
C LEU A 159 2.12 -17.93 -11.84
N ASP A 160 1.85 -19.23 -11.91
CA ASP A 160 2.63 -20.14 -12.75
C ASP A 160 2.46 -19.78 -14.24
N GLY A 161 3.49 -20.05 -15.04
CA GLY A 161 3.49 -19.78 -16.48
C GLY A 161 2.39 -20.51 -17.26
N VAL A 162 1.81 -21.58 -16.71
CA VAL A 162 0.69 -22.31 -17.33
C VAL A 162 -0.68 -21.69 -17.06
N GLU A 163 -0.80 -20.72 -16.13
CA GLU A 163 -2.05 -20.01 -15.79
C GLU A 163 -2.42 -18.93 -16.83
N LEU A 164 -2.33 -19.28 -18.12
CA LEU A 164 -2.37 -18.34 -19.25
C LEU A 164 -3.61 -17.43 -19.26
N VAL A 165 -4.78 -17.96 -18.87
CA VAL A 165 -6.03 -17.19 -18.81
C VAL A 165 -5.98 -16.12 -17.72
N LEU A 166 -5.44 -16.45 -16.54
CA LEU A 166 -5.27 -15.46 -15.46
C LEU A 166 -4.19 -14.45 -15.84
N LEU A 167 -3.07 -14.91 -16.39
CA LEU A 167 -1.97 -14.06 -16.86
C LEU A 167 -2.42 -13.02 -17.90
N GLU A 168 -3.29 -13.41 -18.84
CA GLU A 168 -3.85 -12.48 -19.83
C GLU A 168 -4.72 -11.40 -19.16
N ARG A 169 -5.55 -11.78 -18.18
CA ARG A 169 -6.41 -10.84 -17.46
C ARG A 169 -5.61 -9.85 -16.63
N VAL A 170 -4.57 -10.32 -15.93
CA VAL A 170 -3.64 -9.45 -15.20
C VAL A 170 -2.95 -8.48 -16.17
N SER A 171 -2.47 -8.98 -17.32
CA SER A 171 -1.77 -8.16 -18.31
C SER A 171 -2.65 -7.04 -18.90
N LYS A 172 -3.94 -7.31 -19.14
CA LYS A 172 -4.91 -6.30 -19.59
C LYS A 172 -5.06 -5.18 -18.55
N LEU A 173 -5.16 -5.52 -17.26
CA LEU A 173 -5.27 -4.53 -16.20
C LEU A 173 -3.96 -3.74 -16.02
N SER A 174 -2.80 -4.39 -16.12
CA SER A 174 -1.50 -3.68 -16.12
C SER A 174 -1.39 -2.63 -17.24
N GLN A 175 -1.92 -2.94 -18.43
CA GLN A 175 -1.97 -1.97 -19.53
C GLN A 175 -2.88 -0.79 -19.22
N LEU A 176 -4.03 -1.02 -18.59
CA LEU A 176 -4.94 0.04 -18.18
C LEU A 176 -4.31 0.94 -17.11
N PHE A 177 -3.67 0.39 -16.08
CA PHE A 177 -2.94 1.20 -15.09
C PHE A 177 -1.82 2.02 -15.74
N SER A 178 -1.05 1.43 -16.66
CA SER A 178 -0.02 2.16 -17.41
C SER A 178 -0.61 3.33 -18.21
N ALA A 179 -1.77 3.12 -18.86
CA ALA A 179 -2.47 4.18 -19.57
C ALA A 179 -2.98 5.29 -18.62
N HIS A 180 -3.46 4.93 -17.43
CA HIS A 180 -3.87 5.88 -16.40
C HIS A 180 -2.70 6.73 -15.91
N ILE A 181 -1.51 6.14 -15.69
CA ILE A 181 -0.31 6.89 -15.30
C ILE A 181 0.01 7.96 -16.35
N ILE A 182 0.05 7.58 -17.63
CA ILE A 182 0.30 8.54 -18.73
C ILE A 182 -0.76 9.64 -18.76
N LYS A 183 -2.03 9.28 -18.54
CA LYS A 183 -3.12 10.26 -18.50
C LYS A 183 -2.97 11.21 -17.31
N ASN A 184 -2.54 10.72 -16.14
CA ASN A 184 -2.29 11.55 -14.96
C ASN A 184 -1.15 12.56 -15.19
N GLU A 185 -0.07 12.14 -15.85
CA GLU A 185 1.02 13.05 -16.26
C GLU A 185 0.51 14.20 -17.15
N ALA A 186 -0.37 13.90 -18.09
CA ALA A 186 -1.00 14.93 -18.92
C ALA A 186 -1.90 15.87 -18.07
N MET A 187 -2.66 15.33 -17.11
CA MET A 187 -3.50 16.13 -16.21
C MET A 187 -2.67 17.13 -15.40
N LYS A 188 -1.52 16.72 -14.86
CA LYS A 188 -0.56 17.64 -14.20
C LYS A 188 -0.16 18.79 -15.11
N GLY A 189 0.10 18.48 -16.38
CA GLY A 189 0.42 19.49 -17.39
C GLY A 189 -0.70 20.52 -17.60
N TYR A 190 -1.96 20.08 -17.58
CA TYR A 190 -3.13 20.96 -17.75
C TYR A 190 -3.36 21.88 -16.56
N LEU A 191 -3.04 21.43 -15.34
CA LEU A 191 -3.20 22.22 -14.10
C LEU A 191 -2.34 23.49 -14.04
N ARG A 192 -1.37 23.67 -14.96
CA ARG A 192 -0.66 24.96 -15.09
C ARG A 192 -1.57 26.12 -15.49
N PHE A 193 -2.66 25.83 -16.20
CA PHE A 193 -3.57 26.84 -16.74
C PHE A 193 -5.05 26.57 -16.44
N LEU A 194 -5.36 25.48 -15.74
CA LEU A 194 -6.71 25.13 -15.30
C LEU A 194 -6.73 24.91 -13.79
N PRO A 195 -7.79 25.34 -13.08
CA PRO A 195 -7.97 24.96 -11.69
C PRO A 195 -8.16 23.43 -11.58
N PRO A 196 -7.78 22.82 -10.43
CA PRO A 196 -8.07 21.41 -10.19
C PRO A 196 -9.57 21.14 -10.19
N HIS A 197 -9.92 19.87 -10.39
CA HIS A 197 -11.27 19.33 -10.40
C HIS A 197 -12.13 19.76 -11.61
N PHE A 198 -11.49 20.09 -12.74
CA PHE A 198 -12.22 20.29 -13.99
C PHE A 198 -12.89 18.97 -14.46
N PRO A 199 -13.97 19.03 -15.24
CA PRO A 199 -14.82 17.86 -15.51
C PRO A 199 -14.08 16.62 -16.03
N ALA A 200 -13.13 16.79 -16.95
CA ALA A 200 -12.36 15.67 -17.49
C ALA A 200 -11.41 15.03 -16.46
N GLN A 201 -10.93 15.78 -15.46
CA GLN A 201 -10.12 15.25 -14.37
C GLN A 201 -10.97 14.39 -13.41
N ILE A 202 -12.19 14.86 -13.10
CA ILE A 202 -13.12 14.10 -12.24
C ILE A 202 -13.63 12.85 -12.97
N PHE A 203 -13.89 12.94 -14.27
CA PHE A 203 -14.22 11.76 -15.08
C PHE A 203 -13.06 10.76 -15.08
N PHE A 204 -11.82 11.23 -15.21
CA PHE A 204 -10.64 10.37 -15.15
C PHE A 204 -10.52 9.63 -13.81
N ALA A 205 -10.76 10.29 -12.68
CA ALA A 205 -10.80 9.62 -11.39
C ALA A 205 -11.85 8.48 -11.33
N ARG A 206 -13.00 8.63 -12.02
CA ARG A 206 -14.00 7.55 -12.14
C ARG A 206 -13.45 6.37 -12.96
N GLU A 207 -12.77 6.62 -14.07
CA GLU A 207 -12.15 5.57 -14.90
C GLU A 207 -11.11 4.78 -14.10
N VAL A 208 -10.29 5.48 -13.31
CA VAL A 208 -9.32 4.85 -12.40
C VAL A 208 -10.04 3.95 -11.39
N SER A 209 -11.08 4.44 -10.73
CA SER A 209 -11.83 3.62 -9.76
C SER A 209 -12.43 2.35 -10.37
N GLY A 210 -12.91 2.41 -11.61
CA GLY A 210 -13.44 1.23 -12.31
C GLY A 210 -12.36 0.19 -12.59
N THR A 211 -11.13 0.64 -12.86
CA THR A 211 -9.99 -0.24 -13.13
C THR A 211 -9.48 -0.90 -11.84
N VAL A 212 -9.36 -0.15 -10.75
CA VAL A 212 -9.02 -0.69 -9.43
C VAL A 212 -10.06 -1.71 -8.98
N PHE A 213 -11.35 -1.42 -9.17
CA PHE A 213 -12.41 -2.38 -8.85
C PHE A 213 -12.29 -3.69 -9.65
N ALA A 214 -12.06 -3.59 -10.96
CA ALA A 214 -11.85 -4.76 -11.80
C ALA A 214 -10.63 -5.59 -11.36
N PHE A 215 -9.58 -4.92 -10.86
CA PHE A 215 -8.40 -5.60 -10.33
C PHE A 215 -8.67 -6.27 -8.99
N ASN A 216 -9.33 -5.60 -8.04
CA ASN A 216 -9.79 -6.22 -6.79
C ASN A 216 -10.59 -7.49 -7.05
N GLN A 217 -11.55 -7.47 -7.98
CA GLN A 217 -12.35 -8.66 -8.34
C GLN A 217 -11.48 -9.80 -8.89
N LEU A 218 -10.45 -9.48 -9.67
CA LEU A 218 -9.50 -10.49 -10.16
C LEU A 218 -8.68 -11.09 -9.00
N VAL A 219 -8.19 -10.26 -8.06
CA VAL A 219 -7.44 -10.73 -6.89
C VAL A 219 -8.33 -11.58 -5.98
N GLU A 220 -9.59 -11.19 -5.76
CA GLU A 220 -10.58 -11.99 -5.01
C GLU A 220 -10.78 -13.36 -5.64
N GLN A 221 -10.92 -13.42 -6.98
CA GLN A 221 -11.01 -14.69 -7.69
C GLN A 221 -9.75 -15.55 -7.49
N VAL A 222 -8.56 -14.96 -7.59
CA VAL A 222 -7.30 -15.68 -7.34
C VAL A 222 -7.24 -16.23 -5.92
N ILE A 223 -7.73 -15.48 -4.92
CA ILE A 223 -7.79 -15.95 -3.52
C ILE A 223 -8.78 -17.10 -3.35
N ILE A 224 -9.93 -17.07 -4.01
CA ILE A 224 -10.89 -18.17 -3.99
C ILE A 224 -10.21 -19.45 -4.52
N LEU A 225 -9.54 -19.35 -5.67
CA LEU A 225 -8.79 -20.46 -6.25
C LEU A 225 -7.63 -20.90 -5.34
N TYR A 226 -6.90 -19.96 -4.73
CA TYR A 226 -5.81 -20.26 -3.81
C TYR A 226 -6.31 -21.06 -2.59
N LYS A 227 -7.42 -20.63 -1.98
CA LYS A 227 -8.06 -21.33 -0.85
C LYS A 227 -8.60 -22.71 -1.26
N GLY A 228 -9.05 -22.84 -2.51
CA GLY A 228 -9.44 -24.11 -3.13
C GLY A 228 -8.28 -25.03 -3.56
N LYS A 229 -7.03 -24.54 -3.55
CA LYS A 229 -5.85 -25.20 -4.15
C LYS A 229 -5.99 -25.43 -5.66
N GLU A 230 -6.69 -24.54 -6.34
CA GLU A 230 -7.06 -24.61 -7.76
C GLU A 230 -6.26 -23.66 -8.66
N VAL A 231 -5.27 -22.94 -8.11
CA VAL A 231 -4.37 -22.05 -8.87
C VAL A 231 -2.90 -22.36 -8.56
N LEU A 232 -2.12 -22.58 -9.60
CA LEU A 232 -0.68 -22.79 -9.51
C LEU A 232 0.04 -21.44 -9.35
N ASN A 233 0.80 -21.30 -8.27
CA ASN A 233 1.43 -20.04 -7.92
C ASN A 233 2.63 -20.24 -6.97
N SER A 234 3.40 -19.18 -6.77
CA SER A 234 4.53 -19.11 -5.84
C SER A 234 4.35 -18.01 -4.77
N THR A 235 3.10 -17.68 -4.41
CA THR A 235 2.78 -16.62 -3.44
C THR A 235 2.14 -17.18 -2.17
N THR A 236 1.85 -16.29 -1.22
CA THR A 236 1.16 -16.62 0.02
C THR A 236 -0.20 -15.93 0.07
N LEU A 237 -1.11 -16.48 0.88
CA LEU A 237 -2.41 -15.83 1.11
C LEU A 237 -2.25 -14.41 1.68
N ARG A 238 -1.30 -14.21 2.60
CA ARG A 238 -1.00 -12.90 3.19
C ARG A 238 -0.61 -11.87 2.13
N PHE A 239 0.24 -12.27 1.18
CA PHE A 239 0.65 -11.39 0.08
C PHE A 239 -0.54 -11.06 -0.85
N LEU A 240 -1.41 -12.02 -1.14
CA LEU A 240 -2.62 -11.76 -1.94
C LEU A 240 -3.62 -10.85 -1.21
N GLU A 241 -3.79 -11.02 0.11
CA GLU A 241 -4.72 -10.26 0.93
C GLU A 241 -4.23 -8.83 1.22
N HIS A 242 -2.91 -8.59 1.25
CA HIS A 242 -2.27 -7.29 1.48
C HIS A 242 -2.75 -6.19 0.54
N HIS A 243 -3.06 -6.54 -0.71
CA HIS A 243 -3.54 -5.61 -1.72
C HIS A 243 -4.86 -4.90 -1.34
N PHE A 244 -5.77 -5.56 -0.63
CA PHE A 244 -7.11 -5.03 -0.39
C PHE A 244 -7.17 -3.82 0.55
N PRO A 245 -6.50 -3.80 1.72
CA PRO A 245 -6.51 -2.61 2.55
C PRO A 245 -5.94 -1.39 1.80
N GLU A 246 -4.93 -1.57 0.95
CA GLU A 246 -4.36 -0.50 0.12
C GLU A 246 -5.33 0.01 -0.94
N SER A 247 -5.93 -0.89 -1.72
CA SER A 247 -7.00 -0.54 -2.66
C SER A 247 -8.19 0.14 -1.98
N CYS A 248 -8.57 -0.31 -0.77
CA CYS A 248 -9.63 0.28 0.02
C CYS A 248 -9.27 1.71 0.49
N TYR A 249 -8.04 1.88 0.97
CA TYR A 249 -7.50 3.17 1.38
C TYR A 249 -7.52 4.16 0.21
N PHE A 250 -7.00 3.72 -0.95
CA PHE A 250 -6.98 4.52 -2.17
C PHE A 250 -8.39 4.90 -2.64
N LEU A 251 -9.29 3.94 -2.82
CA LEU A 251 -10.65 4.20 -3.30
C LEU A 251 -11.44 5.11 -2.35
N THR A 252 -11.23 4.97 -1.04
CA THR A 252 -11.88 5.85 -0.05
C THR A 252 -11.37 7.28 -0.17
N LYS A 253 -10.05 7.51 -0.28
CA LYS A 253 -9.51 8.84 -0.53
C LYS A 253 -9.93 9.42 -1.88
N LEU A 254 -9.96 8.60 -2.93
CA LEU A 254 -10.39 8.99 -4.27
C LEU A 254 -11.86 9.43 -4.30
N SER A 255 -12.72 8.78 -3.51
CA SER A 255 -14.15 9.13 -3.40
C SER A 255 -14.36 10.57 -2.89
N GLY A 256 -13.42 11.11 -2.11
CA GLY A 256 -13.46 12.51 -1.66
C GLY A 256 -13.41 13.53 -2.82
N PHE A 257 -12.86 13.13 -3.97
CA PHE A 257 -12.82 13.93 -5.21
C PHE A 257 -13.98 13.63 -6.16
N VAL A 258 -14.66 12.50 -5.98
CA VAL A 258 -15.69 12.00 -6.92
C VAL A 258 -17.01 11.82 -6.17
N PRO A 259 -17.87 12.85 -6.08
CA PRO A 259 -19.08 12.82 -5.24
C PRO A 259 -20.10 11.72 -5.59
N GLU A 260 -20.12 11.29 -6.85
CA GLU A 260 -21.03 10.24 -7.35
C GLU A 260 -20.47 8.82 -7.18
N MET A 261 -19.22 8.69 -6.74
CA MET A 261 -18.59 7.39 -6.53
C MET A 261 -19.23 6.73 -5.31
N GLN A 262 -19.89 5.60 -5.55
CA GLN A 262 -20.45 4.82 -4.46
C GLN A 262 -19.31 4.27 -3.61
N GLN A 263 -19.29 4.64 -2.34
CA GLN A 263 -18.31 4.11 -1.39
C GLN A 263 -18.58 2.61 -1.23
N GLN A 264 -17.60 1.79 -1.60
CA GLN A 264 -17.71 0.34 -1.46
C GLN A 264 -17.47 -0.07 -0.02
N SER A 265 -18.17 -1.13 0.40
CA SER A 265 -17.86 -1.79 1.67
C SER A 265 -16.56 -2.56 1.50
N CYS A 266 -15.46 -1.96 1.91
CA CYS A 266 -14.16 -2.60 2.03
C CYS A 266 -13.62 -2.35 3.44
N SER A 267 -12.60 -3.11 3.86
CA SER A 267 -12.05 -3.02 5.20
C SER A 267 -10.56 -2.72 5.17
N LEU A 268 -10.17 -1.71 5.96
CA LEU A 268 -8.76 -1.39 6.22
C LEU A 268 -8.11 -2.33 7.26
N SER A 269 -8.87 -3.20 7.92
CA SER A 269 -8.37 -3.95 9.09
C SER A 269 -8.68 -5.44 9.10
N SER A 270 -9.70 -5.90 8.36
CA SER A 270 -10.14 -7.30 8.42
C SER A 270 -9.05 -8.29 7.99
N TYR A 271 -8.17 -7.87 7.09
CA TYR A 271 -7.11 -8.71 6.54
C TYR A 271 -5.97 -8.94 7.55
N PHE A 272 -5.72 -8.00 8.45
CA PHE A 272 -4.62 -8.10 9.42
C PHE A 272 -4.91 -9.03 10.61
N VAL A 273 -6.19 -9.22 10.96
CA VAL A 273 -6.60 -10.03 12.13
C VAL A 273 -6.23 -11.50 11.96
N ASN A 274 -6.25 -12.00 10.73
CA ASN A 274 -6.04 -13.43 10.43
C ASN A 274 -4.56 -13.85 10.42
N HIS A 275 -3.62 -12.91 10.40
CA HIS A 275 -2.18 -13.21 10.33
C HIS A 275 -1.51 -13.38 11.69
N ASN A 276 -2.23 -13.20 12.80
CA ASN A 276 -1.71 -13.35 14.16
C ASN A 276 -1.52 -14.81 14.61
N GLN A 277 -1.85 -15.80 13.77
CA GLN A 277 -1.87 -17.23 14.15
C GLN A 277 -0.80 -18.09 13.49
N VAL A 278 0.16 -17.52 12.74
CA VAL A 278 1.23 -18.31 12.11
C VAL A 278 2.59 -17.84 12.63
N SER A 279 3.02 -18.46 13.72
CA SER A 279 4.41 -18.55 14.18
C SER A 279 4.96 -19.93 13.84
#